data_AF-A0A9P7CC85-F1
#
_entry.id   AF-A0A9P7CC85-F1
#
_cell.length_a   1.000
_cell.length_b   1.000
_cell.length_c   1.000
_cell.angle_alpha   90.00
_cell.angle_beta   90.00
_cell.angle_gamma   90.00
#
_symmetry.space_group_name_H-M   'P 1'
#
loop_
_entity.id
_entity.type
_entity.pdbx_description
1 polymer ?
#
loop_
_entity_poly.entity_id
_entity_poly.type
_entity_poly.pdbx_seq_one_letter_code
_entity_poly.pdbx_strand_id
1 'polypeptide(L)'
;MSPCSGGWLPGKPEDCACGRDRRSRRHFLECDLIPSFLWSDLPRCPPGSYPIDFALSSLPLGCSARCPPWWSSLLLMLWHIQRLCRPDRYYPIDSSPGALWYSRSARRSD
;
A
#
# COMPACT_ATOMS: atom_id res chain seq x y z
N MET A 1 -6.16 11.00 -28.36
CA MET A 1 -6.49 11.18 -26.94
C MET A 1 -5.87 10.03 -26.15
N SER A 2 -4.85 10.30 -25.34
CA SER A 2 -4.21 9.29 -24.49
C SER A 2 -4.19 9.81 -23.05
N PRO A 3 -4.89 9.17 -22.10
CA PRO A 3 -4.67 9.46 -20.69
C PRO A 3 -3.75 8.36 -20.15
N CYS A 4 -2.44 8.56 -20.22
CA CYS A 4 -1.51 7.83 -19.36
C CYS A 4 -1.17 8.73 -18.18
N SER A 5 -2.16 8.94 -17.31
CA SER A 5 -1.98 9.70 -16.07
C SER A 5 -1.14 8.85 -15.12
N GLY A 6 0.10 9.29 -14.89
CA GLY A 6 1.13 8.62 -14.10
C GLY A 6 0.71 8.38 -12.65
N GLY A 7 0.23 7.17 -12.37
CA GLY A 7 0.31 6.59 -11.03
C GLY A 7 1.72 6.07 -10.78
N TRP A 8 2.09 5.89 -9.50
CA TRP A 8 3.34 5.25 -9.06
C TRP A 8 3.49 3.77 -9.50
N LEU A 9 2.56 3.23 -10.30
CA LEU A 9 2.74 1.91 -10.90
C LEU A 9 3.85 1.98 -11.95
N PRO A 10 4.95 1.22 -11.79
CA PRO A 10 6.03 1.25 -12.75
C PRO A 10 5.64 0.51 -14.04
N GLY A 11 5.86 1.14 -15.19
CA GLY A 11 5.89 0.47 -16.50
C GLY A 11 4.59 0.45 -17.30
N LYS A 12 4.61 -0.29 -18.41
CA LYS A 12 3.42 -0.54 -19.24
C LYS A 12 2.43 -1.42 -18.48
N PRO A 13 1.11 -1.30 -18.71
CA PRO A 13 0.16 -2.17 -18.05
C PRO A 13 0.38 -3.62 -18.53
N GLU A 14 0.81 -4.50 -17.64
CA GLU A 14 0.94 -5.94 -17.90
C GLU A 14 -0.24 -6.68 -17.27
N ASP A 15 -0.46 -7.91 -17.68
CA ASP A 15 -1.53 -8.75 -17.13
C ASP A 15 -1.29 -9.05 -15.66
N CYS A 16 -2.36 -9.05 -14.87
CA CYS A 16 -2.28 -9.45 -13.48
C CYS A 16 -2.26 -10.98 -13.37
N ALA A 17 -1.46 -11.51 -12.44
CA ALA A 17 -1.39 -12.94 -12.16
C ALA A 17 -2.73 -13.54 -11.67
N CYS A 18 -3.71 -12.70 -11.27
CA CYS A 18 -5.05 -13.15 -10.94
C CYS A 18 -5.88 -13.57 -12.16
N GLY A 19 -5.42 -13.23 -13.38
CA GLY A 19 -6.07 -13.60 -14.64
C GLY A 19 -7.33 -12.80 -15.01
N ARG A 20 -7.72 -11.78 -14.23
CA ARG A 20 -8.99 -11.04 -14.45
C ARG A 20 -8.86 -9.74 -15.23
N ASP A 21 -7.74 -9.02 -15.08
CA ASP A 21 -7.50 -7.74 -15.76
C ASP A 21 -6.00 -7.42 -15.78
N ARG A 22 -5.64 -6.32 -16.43
CA ARG A 22 -4.30 -5.73 -16.41
C ARG A 22 -4.04 -5.06 -15.05
N ARG A 23 -2.79 -5.15 -14.60
CA ARG A 23 -2.30 -4.47 -13.40
C ARG A 23 -2.53 -2.97 -13.54
N SER A 24 -3.42 -2.45 -12.73
CA SER A 24 -3.76 -1.03 -12.65
C SER A 24 -4.14 -0.69 -11.21
N ARG A 25 -4.05 0.59 -10.86
CA ARG A 25 -4.46 1.07 -9.53
C ARG A 25 -5.90 0.69 -9.21
N ARG A 26 -6.80 0.83 -10.18
CA ARG A 26 -8.21 0.43 -10.07
C ARG A 26 -8.34 -1.07 -9.85
N HIS A 27 -7.68 -1.88 -10.68
CA HIS A 27 -7.73 -3.34 -10.58
C HIS A 27 -7.28 -3.84 -9.20
N PHE A 28 -6.25 -3.24 -8.61
CA PHE A 28 -5.77 -3.66 -7.29
C PHE A 28 -6.79 -3.55 -6.16
N LEU A 29 -7.77 -2.64 -6.26
CA LEU A 29 -8.85 -2.54 -5.27
C LEU A 29 -9.76 -3.77 -5.27
N GLU A 30 -9.82 -4.46 -6.41
CA GLU A 30 -10.70 -5.60 -6.63
C GLU A 30 -9.91 -6.90 -6.80
N CYS A 31 -8.57 -6.88 -6.68
CA CYS A 31 -7.69 -8.01 -6.97
C CYS A 31 -7.65 -9.01 -5.80
N ASP A 32 -7.98 -10.28 -6.06
CA ASP A 32 -8.09 -11.32 -5.01
C ASP A 32 -6.71 -11.75 -4.46
N LEU A 33 -5.64 -11.40 -5.17
CA LEU A 33 -4.26 -11.61 -4.72
C LEU A 33 -3.80 -10.56 -3.69
N ILE A 34 -4.60 -9.51 -3.47
CA ILE A 34 -4.39 -8.52 -2.42
C ILE A 34 -5.44 -8.79 -1.34
N PRO A 35 -5.05 -9.16 -0.11
CA PRO A 35 -6.01 -9.46 0.95
C PRO A 35 -6.94 -8.28 1.23
N SER A 36 -8.25 -8.51 1.13
CA SER A 36 -9.26 -7.44 1.16
C SER A 36 -9.30 -6.68 2.48
N PHE A 37 -9.01 -7.36 3.59
CA PHE A 37 -9.00 -6.75 4.93
C PHE A 37 -7.99 -5.60 5.05
N LEU A 38 -6.91 -5.62 4.26
CA LEU A 38 -5.91 -4.54 4.26
C LEU A 38 -6.50 -3.21 3.80
N TRP A 39 -7.48 -3.24 2.89
CA TRP A 39 -8.19 -2.05 2.45
C TRP A 39 -9.12 -1.51 3.54
N SER A 40 -9.70 -2.39 4.36
CA SER A 40 -10.57 -2.02 5.47
C SER A 40 -9.82 -1.37 6.63
N ASP A 41 -8.54 -1.72 6.82
CA ASP A 41 -7.70 -1.10 7.85
C ASP A 41 -7.32 0.35 7.51
N LEU A 42 -7.27 0.71 6.22
CA LEU A 42 -6.85 2.04 5.79
C LEU A 42 -7.79 3.16 6.28
N PRO A 43 -7.28 4.40 6.43
CA PRO A 43 -8.11 5.53 6.80
C PRO A 43 -9.18 5.76 5.73
N ARG A 44 -10.39 6.12 6.19
CA ARG A 44 -11.56 6.30 5.31
C ARG A 44 -11.28 7.38 4.28
N CYS A 45 -11.18 6.94 3.02
CA CYS A 45 -10.83 7.79 1.90
C CYS A 45 -12.05 8.58 1.40
N PRO A 46 -11.91 9.89 1.06
CA PRO A 46 -12.98 10.64 0.43
C PRO A 46 -13.30 10.09 -0.97
N PRO A 47 -14.53 10.30 -1.49
CA PRO A 47 -14.91 9.88 -2.83
C PRO A 47 -13.95 10.44 -3.90
N GLY A 48 -13.58 9.60 -4.88
CA GLY A 48 -12.69 9.99 -5.97
C GLY A 48 -11.20 9.98 -5.64
N SER A 49 -10.83 9.76 -4.37
CA SER A 49 -9.44 9.56 -3.96
C SER A 49 -9.10 8.07 -3.91
N TYR A 50 -7.82 7.76 -4.14
CA TYR A 50 -7.33 6.38 -4.05
C TYR A 50 -6.87 6.07 -2.62
N PRO A 51 -7.29 4.96 -2.01
CA PRO A 51 -7.01 4.66 -0.60
C PRO A 51 -5.53 4.73 -0.22
N ILE A 52 -4.63 4.19 -1.05
CA ILE A 52 -3.17 4.23 -0.77
C ILE A 52 -2.63 5.66 -0.81
N ASP A 53 -3.03 6.46 -1.80
CA ASP A 53 -2.56 7.84 -1.91
C ASP A 53 -3.07 8.67 -0.73
N PHE A 54 -4.33 8.46 -0.35
CA PHE A 54 -4.91 9.13 0.81
C PHE A 54 -4.22 8.71 2.11
N ALA A 55 -3.95 7.42 2.31
CA ALA A 55 -3.22 6.92 3.47
C ALA A 55 -1.80 7.52 3.53
N LEU A 56 -1.08 7.55 2.40
CA LEU A 56 0.24 8.18 2.32
C LEU A 56 0.18 9.69 2.63
N SER A 57 -0.83 10.40 2.13
CA SER A 57 -1.02 11.83 2.42
C SER A 57 -1.44 12.11 3.87
N SER A 58 -1.99 11.10 4.54
CA SER A 58 -2.41 11.16 5.95
C SER A 58 -1.28 10.81 6.92
N LEU A 59 -0.08 10.48 6.42
CA LEU A 59 1.06 10.21 7.28
C LEU A 59 1.45 11.47 8.06
N PRO A 60 1.74 11.35 9.36
CA PRO A 60 2.16 12.49 10.14
C PRO A 60 3.54 12.97 9.69
N LEU A 61 3.72 14.30 9.58
CA LEU A 61 4.97 14.91 9.14
C LEU A 61 6.07 14.92 10.23
N GLY A 62 5.68 14.75 11.50
CA GLY A 62 6.59 14.83 12.63
C GLY A 62 7.32 13.51 12.91
N CYS A 63 8.63 13.56 13.09
CA CYS A 63 9.47 12.39 13.42
C CYS A 63 9.12 11.72 14.78
N SER A 64 8.39 12.43 15.65
CA SER A 64 7.92 11.92 16.95
C SER A 64 6.46 11.49 16.94
N ALA A 65 5.79 11.51 15.79
CA ALA A 65 4.39 11.14 15.72
C ALA A 65 4.17 9.66 16.04
N ARG A 66 3.01 9.38 16.64
CA ARG A 66 2.57 8.01 16.88
C ARG A 66 2.38 7.30 15.55
N CYS A 67 2.84 6.04 15.49
CA CYS A 67 2.62 5.17 14.35
C CYS A 67 1.10 5.03 14.11
N PRO A 68 0.59 5.32 12.90
CA PRO A 68 -0.80 5.05 12.58
C PRO A 68 -1.12 3.56 12.73
N PRO A 69 -2.32 3.20 13.24
CA PRO A 69 -2.68 1.79 13.46
C PRO A 69 -2.72 0.98 12.16
N TRP A 70 -2.97 1.64 11.03
CA TRP A 70 -3.05 1.05 9.69
C TRP A 70 -1.70 0.99 8.95
N TRP A 71 -0.61 1.46 9.56
CA TRP A 71 0.70 1.53 8.91
C TRP A 71 1.21 0.16 8.47
N SER A 72 1.07 -0.85 9.32
CA SER A 72 1.45 -2.23 9.00
C SER A 72 0.67 -2.78 7.80
N SER A 73 -0.64 -2.52 7.76
CA SER A 73 -1.51 -2.96 6.67
C SER A 73 -1.16 -2.26 5.36
N LEU A 74 -0.83 -0.96 5.40
CA LEU A 74 -0.35 -0.21 4.24
C LEU A 74 0.98 -0.80 3.70
N LEU A 75 1.94 -1.11 4.57
CA LEU A 75 3.22 -1.70 4.14
C LEU A 75 3.02 -3.08 3.51
N LEU A 76 2.20 -3.92 4.13
CA LEU A 76 1.87 -5.24 3.62
C LEU A 76 1.19 -5.16 2.25
N MET A 77 0.28 -4.21 2.07
CA MET A 77 -0.39 -3.98 0.80
C MET A 77 0.56 -3.51 -0.30
N LEU A 78 1.47 -2.57 0.00
CA LEU A 78 2.51 -2.14 -0.93
C LEU A 78 3.43 -3.31 -1.33
N TRP A 79 3.76 -4.20 -0.39
CA TRP A 79 4.53 -5.40 -0.66
C TRP A 79 3.81 -6.37 -1.61
N HIS A 80 2.50 -6.62 -1.40
CA HIS A 80 1.70 -7.43 -2.33
C HIS A 80 1.71 -6.84 -3.74
N ILE A 81 1.50 -5.53 -3.86
CA ILE A 81 1.51 -4.84 -5.15
C ILE A 81 2.89 -4.91 -5.81
N GLN A 82 3.98 -4.73 -5.06
CA GLN A 82 5.34 -4.87 -5.58
C GLN A 82 5.61 -6.27 -6.13
N ARG A 83 5.19 -7.32 -5.41
CA ARG A 83 5.31 -8.71 -5.87
C ARG A 83 4.50 -8.98 -7.13
N LEU A 84 3.29 -8.44 -7.23
CA LEU A 84 2.48 -8.56 -8.45
C LEU A 84 3.13 -7.84 -9.63
N CYS A 85 3.76 -6.69 -9.39
CA CYS A 85 4.45 -5.90 -10.41
C CYS A 85 5.80 -6.50 -10.84
N ARG A 86 6.48 -7.23 -9.96
CA ARG A 86 7.84 -7.77 -10.17
C ARG A 86 7.96 -9.16 -9.51
N PRO A 87 7.32 -10.20 -10.07
CA PRO A 87 7.29 -11.52 -9.45
C PRO A 87 8.68 -12.17 -9.32
N ASP A 88 9.61 -11.85 -10.22
CA ASP A 88 10.97 -12.40 -10.23
C ASP A 88 11.89 -11.81 -9.15
N ARG A 89 11.45 -10.75 -8.46
CA ARG A 89 12.24 -10.10 -7.43
C ARG A 89 11.88 -10.63 -6.06
N TYR A 90 12.91 -10.92 -5.27
CA TYR A 90 12.75 -11.20 -3.86
C TYR A 90 12.49 -9.90 -3.09
N TYR A 91 11.36 -9.87 -2.39
CA TYR A 91 11.00 -8.78 -1.48
C TYR A 91 10.88 -9.36 -0.07
N PRO A 92 11.82 -9.11 0.84
CA PRO A 92 11.69 -9.55 2.21
C PRO A 92 10.45 -8.89 2.82
N ILE A 93 9.63 -9.69 3.49
CA ILE A 93 8.55 -9.19 4.33
C ILE A 93 9.02 -9.29 5.77
N ASP A 94 9.00 -8.16 6.48
CA ASP A 94 9.26 -8.16 7.91
C ASP A 94 8.15 -8.96 8.61
N SER A 95 8.49 -9.81 9.58
CA SER A 95 7.51 -10.53 10.39
C SER A 95 6.62 -9.58 11.18
N SER A 96 7.08 -8.33 11.40
CA SER A 96 6.28 -7.26 12.00
C SER A 96 6.44 -5.97 11.18
N PRO A 97 5.68 -5.81 10.07
CA PRO A 97 5.76 -4.63 9.22
C PRO A 97 5.49 -3.36 10.03
N GLY A 98 6.43 -2.41 9.99
CA GLY A 98 6.29 -1.14 10.71
C GLY A 98 6.71 -1.18 12.19
N ALA A 99 7.21 -2.32 12.70
CA ALA A 99 7.70 -2.44 14.07
C ALA A 99 8.71 -1.36 14.47
N LEU A 100 9.60 -0.98 13.55
CA LEU A 100 10.59 0.09 13.78
C LEU A 100 9.95 1.44 14.17
N TRP A 101 8.79 1.76 13.60
CA TRP A 101 8.03 2.96 13.98
C TRP A 101 7.37 2.74 15.33
N TYR A 102 6.67 1.63 15.53
CA TYR A 102 6.05 1.29 16.82
C TYR A 102 7.04 1.37 17.99
N SER A 103 8.21 0.74 17.88
CA SER A 103 9.23 0.76 18.92
C SER A 103 9.83 2.14 19.16
N ARG A 104 9.83 3.04 18.16
CA ARG A 104 10.26 4.44 18.34
C ARG A 104 9.19 5.29 19.02
N SER A 105 7.91 5.10 18.67
CA SER A 105 6.80 5.79 19.31
C SER A 105 6.62 5.39 20.78
N ALA A 106 6.80 4.09 21.09
CA ALA A 106 6.67 3.58 22.47
C ALA A 106 7.76 4.12 23.42
N ARG A 107 9.01 4.20 22.96
CA ARG A 107 10.17 4.67 23.76
C ARG A 107 10.13 6.17 24.11
N ARG A 108 9.18 6.93 23.58
CA ARG A 108 9.07 8.39 23.76
C ARG A 108 7.78 8.81 24.48
N SER A 109 7.01 7.84 24.96
CA SER A 109 5.78 8.06 25.73
C SER A 109 6.01 7.89 27.25
N ASP A 110 7.26 7.72 27.66
CA ASP A 110 7.78 7.78 29.04
C ASP A 110 8.55 9.10 29.19
#